data_AF-L8FV10-F1
#
_entry.id   AF-L8FV10-F1
#
_cell.length_a   1.000
_cell.length_b   1.000
_cell.length_c   1.000
_cell.angle_alpha   90.00
_cell.angle_beta   90.00
_cell.angle_gamma   90.00
#
_symmetry.space_group_name_H-M   'P 1'
#
loop_
_entity.id
_entity.type
_entity.pdbx_description
1 polymer ?
#
loop_
_entity_poly.entity_id
_entity_poly.type
_entity_poly.pdbx_seq_one_letter_code
_entity_poly.pdbx_strand_id
1 'polypeptide(L)'
;MAGAAFQGLEWAATTFGLEPTWTLEPDLEAAKQIVKEHSIRFTKFPCNKNEQTLILRLALPVDPRYKTLSEVATMEWMRHNANVPVPTVVSHDASSANPVGFEWILMTKLPGKQLADAWRSLSYPAKEGLAKPFAKYSSSLFKIS
;
A
#
# COMPACT_ATOMS: atom_id res chain seq x y z
N MET A 1 -16.65 10.87 25.24
CA MET A 1 -16.19 9.50 25.59
C MET A 1 -14.80 9.35 24.99
N ALA A 2 -13.77 9.23 25.83
CA ALA A 2 -12.38 9.16 25.39
C ALA A 2 -12.19 7.86 24.59
N GLY A 3 -11.90 7.99 23.29
CA GLY A 3 -11.56 6.86 22.43
C GLY A 3 -10.31 6.18 22.96
N ALA A 4 -10.26 4.85 22.89
CA ALA A 4 -9.08 4.08 23.26
C ALA A 4 -7.84 4.71 22.62
N ALA A 5 -6.88 5.15 23.45
CA ALA A 5 -5.64 5.75 22.96
C ALA A 5 -4.82 4.64 22.28
N PHE A 6 -4.87 4.57 20.96
CA PHE A 6 -4.04 3.66 20.18
C PHE A 6 -2.60 4.17 20.22
N GLN A 7 -1.66 3.36 20.73
CA GLN A 7 -0.25 3.72 20.74
C GLN A 7 0.25 3.95 19.31
N GLY A 8 1.03 5.01 19.10
CA GLY A 8 1.62 5.36 17.80
C GLY A 8 0.74 6.19 16.86
N LEU A 9 -0.48 6.57 17.27
CA LEU A 9 -1.40 7.40 16.47
C LEU A 9 -1.88 8.63 17.27
N GLU A 10 -1.84 9.78 16.61
CA GLU A 10 -2.52 11.01 17.04
C GLU A 10 -3.31 11.59 15.88
N TRP A 11 -4.31 12.42 16.20
CA TRP A 11 -5.06 13.19 15.21
C TRP A 11 -4.62 14.65 15.26
N ALA A 12 -3.83 15.07 14.29
CA ALA A 12 -3.39 16.46 14.16
C ALA A 12 -4.48 17.29 13.48
N ALA A 13 -4.81 18.45 14.06
CA ALA A 13 -5.70 19.41 13.42
C ALA A 13 -4.96 20.17 12.31
N THR A 14 -5.52 20.12 11.10
CA THR A 14 -5.04 20.84 9.93
C THR A 14 -6.13 21.78 9.42
N THR A 15 -5.77 22.69 8.51
CA THR A 15 -6.71 23.60 7.84
C THR A 15 -7.86 22.85 7.13
N PHE A 16 -7.66 21.58 6.74
CA PHE A 16 -8.63 20.78 5.99
C PHE A 16 -9.29 19.66 6.81
N GLY A 17 -9.05 19.61 8.12
CA GLY A 17 -9.66 18.61 9.02
C GLY A 17 -8.65 17.94 9.95
N LEU A 18 -9.04 16.78 10.50
CA LEU A 18 -8.18 15.96 11.34
C LEU A 18 -7.42 14.95 10.46
N GLU A 19 -6.10 14.92 10.56
CA GLU A 19 -5.26 13.95 9.86
C GLU A 19 -4.55 13.01 10.86
N PRO A 20 -4.47 11.70 10.56
CA PRO A 20 -3.78 10.76 11.43
C PRO A 20 -2.27 10.89 11.27
N THR A 21 -1.55 11.12 12.37
CA THR A 21 -0.09 11.28 12.41
C THR A 21 0.57 10.23 13.29
N TRP A 22 1.79 9.86 12.91
CA TRP A 22 2.64 8.96 13.69
C TRP A 22 3.13 9.66 14.96
N THR A 23 2.94 9.06 16.12
CA THR A 23 3.56 9.52 17.38
C THR A 23 4.75 8.66 17.81
N LEU A 24 4.89 7.48 17.22
CA LEU A 24 5.99 6.55 17.45
C LEU A 24 6.64 6.25 16.10
N GLU A 25 7.98 6.33 16.05
CA GLU A 25 8.73 5.89 14.88
C GLU A 25 8.78 4.35 14.85
N PRO A 26 8.49 3.73 13.69
CA PRO A 26 8.58 2.28 13.55
C PRO A 26 10.02 1.81 13.64
N ASP A 27 10.23 0.63 14.22
CA ASP A 27 11.57 0.01 14.28
C ASP A 27 12.03 -0.40 12.87
N LEU A 28 12.95 0.38 12.32
CA LEU A 28 13.50 0.18 10.98
C LEU A 28 14.39 -1.07 10.89
N GLU A 29 15.01 -1.51 11.99
CA GLU A 29 15.83 -2.72 11.99
C GLU A 29 14.95 -3.96 12.02
N ALA A 30 13.88 -3.95 12.79
CA ALA A 30 12.84 -4.99 12.75
C ALA A 30 12.20 -5.08 11.36
N ALA A 31 11.87 -3.93 10.74
CA ALA A 31 11.35 -3.87 9.38
C ALA A 31 12.34 -4.45 8.36
N LYS A 32 13.64 -4.15 8.50
CA LYS A 32 14.68 -4.75 7.66
C LYS A 32 14.80 -6.24 7.88
N GLN A 33 14.64 -6.71 9.11
CA GLN A 33 14.74 -8.14 9.44
C GLN A 33 13.61 -8.93 8.79
N ILE A 34 12.37 -8.45 8.83
CA ILE A 34 11.22 -9.06 8.13
C ILE A 34 11.51 -9.18 6.63
N VAL A 35 12.09 -8.13 6.04
CA VAL A 35 12.46 -8.13 4.62
C VAL A 35 13.64 -9.08 4.33
N LYS A 36 14.61 -9.21 5.24
CA LYS A 36 15.74 -10.15 5.13
C LYS A 36 15.30 -11.60 5.26
N GLU A 37 14.37 -11.92 6.16
CA GLU A 37 13.81 -13.26 6.34
C GLU A 37 13.15 -13.78 5.06
N HIS A 38 12.61 -12.86 4.26
CA HIS A 38 12.04 -13.16 2.95
C HIS A 38 13.06 -13.02 1.80
N SER A 39 14.37 -12.95 2.09
CA SER A 39 15.49 -12.84 1.15
C SER A 39 15.43 -11.64 0.18
N ILE A 40 15.27 -10.41 0.69
CA ILE A 40 15.08 -9.22 -0.17
C ILE A 40 16.08 -8.09 0.12
N ARG A 41 16.52 -7.40 -0.94
CA ARG A 41 17.40 -6.23 -0.91
C ARG A 41 16.58 -4.94 -1.07
N PHE A 42 16.79 -3.96 -0.19
CA PHE A 42 16.17 -2.64 -0.30
C PHE A 42 16.84 -1.85 -1.44
N THR A 43 16.10 -1.52 -2.49
CA THR A 43 16.59 -0.58 -3.52
C THR A 43 15.66 0.62 -3.65
N LYS A 44 16.18 1.81 -3.29
CA LYS A 44 15.74 3.09 -3.84
C LYS A 44 16.06 3.02 -5.35
N PHE A 45 15.05 3.13 -6.21
CA PHE A 45 15.02 2.93 -7.69
C PHE A 45 16.32 3.20 -8.49
N PRO A 46 16.54 2.64 -9.73
CA PRO A 46 15.67 1.80 -10.57
C PRO A 46 16.26 0.44 -11.07
N CYS A 47 15.34 -0.51 -11.33
CA CYS A 47 15.32 -1.64 -12.28
C CYS A 47 16.62 -2.41 -12.66
N ASN A 48 16.67 -3.71 -12.30
CA ASN A 48 17.28 -4.77 -13.13
C ASN A 48 16.40 -6.03 -13.15
N LYS A 49 16.42 -6.79 -14.25
CA LYS A 49 15.32 -7.62 -14.79
C LYS A 49 15.03 -8.96 -14.10
N ASN A 50 15.74 -9.36 -13.04
CA ASN A 50 15.54 -10.68 -12.43
C ASN A 50 15.26 -10.66 -10.92
N GLU A 51 15.04 -9.49 -10.31
CA GLU A 51 14.82 -9.36 -8.86
C GLU A 51 13.43 -8.78 -8.57
N GLN A 52 12.58 -9.55 -7.89
CA GLN A 52 11.25 -9.11 -7.50
C GLN A 52 11.37 -8.05 -6.40
N THR A 53 11.13 -6.78 -6.73
CA THR A 53 11.11 -5.70 -5.73
C THR A 53 9.86 -5.80 -4.87
N LEU A 54 10.01 -5.87 -3.56
CA LEU A 54 8.90 -5.81 -2.60
C LEU A 54 8.81 -4.44 -1.94
N ILE A 55 7.62 -4.15 -1.42
CA ILE A 55 7.28 -2.98 -0.61
C ILE A 55 6.77 -3.51 0.73
N LEU A 56 7.40 -3.06 1.82
CA LEU A 56 6.84 -3.17 3.16
C LEU A 56 6.05 -1.91 3.45
N ARG A 57 4.73 -2.03 3.57
CA ARG A 57 3.84 -0.93 3.92
C ARG A 57 3.46 -1.06 5.39
N LEU A 58 3.75 -0.03 6.18
CA LEU A 58 3.31 0.08 7.57
C LEU A 58 1.98 0.82 7.61
N ALA A 59 1.04 0.35 8.43
CA ALA A 59 -0.28 0.94 8.58
C ALA A 59 -0.41 1.65 9.93
N LEU A 60 -0.90 2.89 9.87
CA LEU A 60 -1.34 3.60 11.07
C LEU A 60 -2.57 2.89 11.66
N PRO A 61 -2.63 2.73 13.00
CA PRO A 61 -3.69 2.02 13.71
C PRO A 61 -4.98 2.86 13.81
N VAL A 62 -5.50 3.32 12.66
CA VAL A 62 -6.73 4.13 12.57
C VAL A 62 -7.99 3.29 12.80
N ASP A 63 -8.00 2.09 12.21
CA ASP A 63 -8.97 1.03 12.48
C ASP A 63 -8.16 -0.27 12.55
N PRO A 64 -7.54 -0.53 13.71
CA PRO A 64 -6.56 -1.58 13.86
C PRO A 64 -7.14 -2.94 13.48
N ARG A 65 -6.31 -3.78 12.88
CA ARG A 65 -6.62 -5.12 12.38
C ARG A 65 -7.58 -5.13 11.19
N TYR A 66 -8.75 -4.50 11.29
CA TYR A 66 -9.80 -4.59 10.27
C TYR A 66 -9.41 -3.88 8.98
N LYS A 67 -8.78 -2.70 9.04
CA LYS A 67 -8.31 -2.00 7.85
C LYS A 67 -7.29 -2.83 7.07
N THR A 68 -6.28 -3.37 7.76
CA THR A 68 -5.21 -4.17 7.14
C THR A 68 -5.77 -5.47 6.55
N LEU A 69 -6.59 -6.20 7.30
CA LEU A 69 -7.23 -7.42 6.81
C LEU A 69 -8.16 -7.15 5.61
N SER A 70 -8.93 -6.06 5.65
CA SER A 70 -9.81 -5.66 4.54
C SER A 70 -9.00 -5.33 3.28
N GLU A 71 -7.87 -4.64 3.43
CA GLU A 71 -6.98 -4.32 2.31
C GLU A 71 -6.38 -5.59 1.69
N VAL A 72 -5.85 -6.50 2.51
CA VAL A 72 -5.29 -7.79 2.06
C VAL A 72 -6.38 -8.64 1.37
N ALA A 73 -7.54 -8.78 1.99
CA ALA A 73 -8.65 -9.54 1.42
C ALA A 73 -9.12 -8.96 0.08
N THR A 74 -9.21 -7.63 -0.03
CA THR A 74 -9.61 -6.95 -1.26
C THR A 74 -8.58 -7.16 -2.37
N MET A 75 -7.28 -7.02 -2.07
CA MET A 75 -6.21 -7.26 -3.06
C MET A 75 -6.23 -8.70 -3.57
N GLU A 76 -6.37 -9.67 -2.65
CA GLU A 76 -6.40 -11.09 -3.01
C GLU A 76 -7.65 -11.47 -3.80
N TRP A 77 -8.79 -10.88 -3.45
CA TRP A 77 -10.01 -11.04 -4.22
C TRP A 77 -9.87 -10.43 -5.62
N MET A 78 -9.36 -9.20 -5.75
CA MET A 78 -9.14 -8.55 -7.05
C MET A 78 -8.20 -9.36 -7.92
N ARG A 79 -7.14 -9.95 -7.34
CA ARG A 79 -6.17 -10.79 -8.06
C ARG A 79 -6.82 -11.99 -8.76
N HIS A 80 -7.85 -12.58 -8.16
CA HIS A 80 -8.53 -13.75 -8.73
C HIS A 80 -9.74 -13.39 -9.59
N ASN A 81 -10.40 -12.26 -9.31
CA ASN A 81 -11.72 -11.95 -9.89
C ASN A 81 -11.69 -10.78 -10.88
N ALA A 82 -10.66 -9.93 -10.85
CA ALA A 82 -10.57 -8.74 -11.69
C ALA A 82 -9.35 -8.78 -12.61
N ASN A 83 -9.53 -8.38 -13.87
CA ASN A 83 -8.42 -8.24 -14.83
C ASN A 83 -7.70 -6.88 -14.66
N VAL A 84 -7.33 -6.54 -13.43
CA VAL A 84 -6.67 -5.28 -13.05
C VAL A 84 -5.32 -5.63 -12.42
N PRO A 85 -4.21 -4.96 -12.81
CA PRO A 85 -2.93 -5.18 -12.17
C PRO A 85 -2.98 -4.67 -10.72
N VAL A 86 -2.96 -5.60 -9.76
CA VAL A 86 -2.86 -5.31 -8.32
C VAL A 86 -1.57 -5.89 -7.74
N PRO A 87 -1.00 -5.28 -6.68
CA PRO A 87 0.11 -5.87 -5.95
C PRO A 87 -0.25 -7.28 -5.43
N THR A 88 0.74 -8.17 -5.39
CA THR A 88 0.59 -9.49 -4.77
C THR A 88 1.07 -9.40 -3.32
N VAL A 89 0.21 -9.79 -2.39
CA VAL A 89 0.58 -9.87 -0.97
C VAL A 89 1.47 -11.10 -0.78
N VAL A 90 2.65 -10.88 -0.21
CA VAL A 90 3.62 -11.95 0.12
C VAL A 90 3.42 -12.39 1.57
N SER A 91 3.28 -11.43 2.48
CA SER A 91 3.00 -11.68 3.90
C SER A 91 2.38 -10.43 4.53
N HIS A 92 1.73 -10.58 5.67
CA HIS A 92 1.18 -9.46 6.43
C HIS A 92 1.06 -9.81 7.91
N ASP A 93 1.05 -8.79 8.76
CA ASP A 93 0.67 -8.89 10.16
C ASP A 93 -0.31 -7.78 10.50
N ALA A 94 -1.49 -8.17 10.95
CA ALA A 94 -2.58 -7.28 11.34
C ALA A 94 -2.60 -7.01 12.86
N SER A 95 -1.57 -7.43 13.59
CA SER A 95 -1.32 -7.08 14.99
C SER A 95 -0.25 -6.00 15.08
N SER A 96 -0.34 -5.13 16.09
CA SER A 96 0.76 -4.23 16.49
C SER A 96 1.72 -4.88 17.47
N ALA A 97 1.39 -6.06 18.02
CA ALA A 97 2.23 -6.84 18.92
C ALA A 97 3.29 -7.64 18.14
N ASN A 98 4.09 -6.93 17.36
CA ASN A 98 5.20 -7.48 16.60
C ASN A 98 6.44 -6.58 16.77
N PRO A 99 7.64 -7.04 16.37
CA PRO A 99 8.87 -6.27 16.56
C PRO A 99 8.88 -4.88 15.89
N VAL A 100 8.05 -4.64 14.88
CA VAL A 100 7.93 -3.33 14.20
C VAL A 100 7.06 -2.36 15.01
N GLY A 101 6.18 -2.87 15.87
CA GLY A 101 5.24 -2.09 16.67
C GLY A 101 3.99 -1.62 15.91
N PHE A 102 3.85 -2.02 14.64
CA PHE A 102 2.76 -1.60 13.76
C PHE A 102 2.30 -2.74 12.86
N GLU A 103 1.07 -2.61 12.37
CA GLU A 103 0.55 -3.48 11.33
C GLU A 103 1.32 -3.25 10.03
N TRP A 104 1.53 -4.31 9.27
CA TRP A 104 2.28 -4.23 8.03
C TRP A 104 1.80 -5.20 6.96
N ILE A 105 2.02 -4.82 5.71
CA ILE A 105 1.78 -5.64 4.52
C ILE A 105 3.06 -5.65 3.69
N LEU A 106 3.60 -6.84 3.45
CA LEU A 106 4.69 -7.08 2.52
C LEU A 106 4.09 -7.50 1.17
N MET A 107 4.34 -6.73 0.12
CA MET A 107 3.71 -6.95 -1.19
C MET A 107 4.65 -6.64 -2.35
N THR A 108 4.35 -7.15 -3.54
CA THR A 108 5.12 -6.86 -4.75
C THR A 108 4.96 -5.41 -5.20
N LYS A 109 6.04 -4.84 -5.74
CA LYS A 109 5.99 -3.53 -6.39
C LYS A 109 5.47 -3.66 -7.81
N LEU A 110 4.40 -2.93 -8.12
CA LEU A 110 3.95 -2.80 -9.50
C LEU A 110 4.94 -1.93 -10.30
N PRO A 111 5.33 -2.35 -11.52
CA PRO A 111 6.17 -1.55 -12.38
C PRO A 111 5.38 -0.33 -12.88
N GLY A 112 5.99 0.85 -12.82
CA GLY A 112 5.34 2.05 -13.32
C GLY A 112 5.92 3.33 -12.74
N LYS A 113 5.32 4.45 -13.15
CA LYS A 113 5.53 5.79 -12.60
C LYS A 113 4.19 6.30 -12.11
N GLN A 114 4.22 7.16 -11.08
CA GLN A 114 2.99 7.79 -10.61
C GLN A 114 2.40 8.64 -11.73
N LEU A 115 1.09 8.52 -11.94
CA LEU A 115 0.42 9.24 -13.02
C LEU A 115 0.51 10.75 -12.81
N ALA A 116 0.45 11.23 -11.55
CA ALA A 116 0.56 12.65 -11.21
C ALA A 116 1.88 13.27 -11.73
N ASP A 117 3.00 12.56 -11.56
CA ASP A 117 4.33 13.01 -12.00
C ASP A 117 4.43 13.06 -13.53
N ALA A 118 3.85 12.06 -14.21
CA ALA A 118 3.91 11.95 -15.66
C ALA A 118 2.85 12.80 -16.38
N TRP A 119 1.74 13.14 -15.74
CA TRP A 119 0.55 13.69 -16.41
C TRP A 119 0.83 14.95 -17.23
N ARG A 120 1.66 15.85 -16.71
CA ARG A 120 2.00 17.11 -17.38
C ARG A 120 2.86 16.92 -18.62
N SER A 121 3.68 15.87 -18.67
CA SER A 121 4.56 15.58 -19.81
C SER A 121 3.92 14.69 -20.88
N LEU A 122 2.78 14.06 -20.57
CA LEU A 122 2.04 13.23 -21.53
C LEU A 122 1.33 14.09 -22.59
N SER A 123 1.47 13.67 -23.85
CA SER A 123 0.69 14.22 -24.97
C SER A 123 -0.80 13.92 -24.82
N TYR A 124 -1.65 14.72 -25.48
CA TYR A 124 -3.10 14.49 -25.44
C TYR A 124 -3.50 13.08 -25.93
N PRO A 125 -2.95 12.54 -27.05
CA PRO A 125 -3.23 11.16 -27.45
C PRO A 125 -2.82 10.12 -26.41
N ALA A 126 -1.71 10.34 -25.69
CA ALA A 126 -1.29 9.42 -24.62
C ALA A 126 -2.27 9.45 -23.43
N LYS A 127 -2.79 10.63 -23.07
CA LYS A 127 -3.82 10.76 -22.04
C LYS A 127 -5.12 10.05 -22.42
N GLU A 128 -5.57 10.23 -23.67
CA GLU A 128 -6.72 9.49 -24.20
C GLU A 128 -6.48 7.98 -24.18
N GLY A 129 -5.27 7.57 -24.56
CA GLY A 129 -4.82 6.18 -24.50
C GLY A 129 -4.81 5.57 -23.10
N LEU A 130 -4.61 6.37 -22.04
CA LEU A 130 -4.67 5.93 -20.64
C LEU A 130 -6.10 5.92 -20.08
N ALA A 131 -6.93 6.89 -20.49
CA ALA A 131 -8.32 6.99 -20.03
C ALA A 131 -9.14 5.75 -20.42
N LYS A 132 -8.90 5.19 -21.62
CA LYS A 132 -9.61 4.01 -22.12
C LYS A 132 -9.40 2.76 -21.25
N PRO A 133 -8.16 2.30 -20.97
CA PRO A 133 -7.89 1.20 -20.03
C PRO A 133 -8.46 1.47 -18.63
N PHE A 134 -8.30 2.69 -18.10
CA PHE A 134 -8.84 3.04 -16.79
C PHE A 134 -10.36 2.86 -16.74
N ALA A 135 -11.09 3.37 -17.74
CA ALA A 135 -12.54 3.19 -17.85
C ALA A 135 -12.93 1.70 -17.97
N LYS A 136 -12.15 0.89 -18.71
CA LYS A 136 -12.37 -0.56 -18.80
C LYS A 136 -12.19 -1.25 -17.44
N TYR A 137 -11.16 -0.91 -16.68
CA TYR A 137 -10.95 -1.45 -15.33
C TYR A 137 -12.09 -1.06 -14.40
N SER A 138 -12.45 0.21 -14.33
CA SER A 138 -13.58 0.67 -13.53
C SER A 138 -14.87 -0.05 -13.91
N SER A 139 -15.21 -0.13 -15.20
CA SER A 139 -16.40 -0.84 -15.66
C SER A 139 -16.37 -2.33 -15.30
N SER A 140 -15.21 -2.98 -15.37
CA SER A 140 -15.07 -4.39 -15.00
C SER A 140 -15.30 -4.58 -13.50
N LEU A 141 -14.72 -3.73 -12.66
CA LEU A 141 -14.88 -3.78 -11.21
C LEU A 141 -16.34 -3.58 -10.79
N PHE A 142 -17.06 -2.63 -11.39
CA PHE A 142 -18.48 -2.42 -11.10
C PHE A 142 -19.40 -3.55 -11.55
N LYS A 143 -18.98 -4.38 -12.51
CA LYS A 143 -19.77 -5.51 -13.03
C LYS A 143 -19.62 -6.79 -12.22
N ILE A 144 -18.63 -6.87 -11.33
CA ILE A 144 -18.37 -8.06 -10.53
C ILE A 144 -19.24 -8.05 -9.24
N SER A 145 -19.89 -6.92 -8.93
CA SER A 145 -20.85 -6.79 -7.83
C SER A 145 -22.26 -7.27 -8.17
#